data_AF-A0A1F8EIY8-F1
#
_entry.id   AF-A0A1F8EIY8-F1
#
_cell.length_a   1.000
_cell.length_b   1.000
_cell.length_c   1.000
_cell.angle_alpha   90.00
_cell.angle_beta   90.00
_cell.angle_gamma   90.00
#
_symmetry.space_group_name_H-M   'P 1'
#
loop_
_entity.id
_entity.type
_entity.pdbx_description
1 polymer ?
#
loop_
_entity_poly.entity_id
_entity_poly.type
_entity_poly.pdbx_seq_one_letter_code
_entity_poly.pdbx_strand_id
1 'polypeptide(L)'
;MTKIELLKMLDREAKSYRKTALASIERNGHMNDLSTMDIRVMKEDQERFQRFADAILVDFVNYIGNGQGLDYGLYTKHLDPKK
;
A
#
# COMPACT_ATOMS: atom_id res chain seq x y z
N MET A 1 -10.94 18.24 8.83
CA MET A 1 -9.90 17.23 9.02
C MET A 1 -8.56 17.95 9.06
N THR A 2 -7.75 17.73 10.09
CA THR A 2 -6.39 18.25 10.18
C THR A 2 -5.44 17.42 9.30
N LYS A 3 -4.25 17.96 9.00
CA LYS A 3 -3.21 17.24 8.24
C LYS A 3 -2.83 15.91 8.90
N ILE A 4 -2.73 15.89 10.23
CA ILE A 4 -2.41 14.69 11.00
C ILE A 4 -3.58 13.69 10.98
N GLU A 5 -4.83 14.16 11.04
CA GLU A 5 -6.00 13.29 10.91
C GLU A 5 -6.07 12.62 9.54
N LEU A 6 -5.73 13.35 8.47
CA LEU A 6 -5.61 12.79 7.12
C LEU A 6 -4.57 11.67 7.07
N LEU A 7 -3.37 11.91 7.60
CA LEU A 7 -2.29 10.91 7.56
C LEU A 7 -2.64 9.67 8.41
N LYS A 8 -3.28 9.84 9.57
CA LYS A 8 -3.79 8.73 10.37
C LYS A 8 -4.90 7.95 9.67
N MET A 9 -5.74 8.62 8.88
CA MET A 9 -6.73 7.95 8.04
C MET A 9 -6.03 7.11 6.97
N LEU A 10 -5.05 7.69 6.26
CA LEU A 10 -4.29 6.99 5.23
C LEU A 10 -3.50 5.79 5.77
N ASP A 11 -2.84 5.90 6.92
CA ASP A 11 -2.17 4.78 7.60
C ASP A 11 -3.16 3.63 7.89
N ARG A 12 -4.34 3.94 8.42
CA ARG A 12 -5.38 2.95 8.71
C ARG A 12 -5.89 2.26 7.43
N GLU A 13 -6.11 3.02 6.38
CA GLU A 13 -6.55 2.49 5.08
C GLU A 13 -5.45 1.63 4.45
N ALA A 14 -4.19 2.06 4.50
CA ALA A 14 -3.05 1.29 4.02
C ALA A 14 -2.93 -0.07 4.76
N LYS A 15 -3.04 -0.08 6.09
CA LYS A 15 -3.08 -1.30 6.91
C LYS A 15 -4.21 -2.25 6.53
N SER A 16 -5.40 -1.69 6.26
CA SER A 16 -6.57 -2.47 5.89
C SER A 16 -6.45 -3.04 4.49
N TYR A 17 -6.04 -2.20 3.53
CA TYR A 17 -5.87 -2.56 2.13
C TYR A 17 -4.77 -3.59 1.91
N ARG A 18 -3.64 -3.49 2.62
CA ARG A 18 -2.51 -4.44 2.51
C ARG A 18 -2.96 -5.91 2.51
N LYS A 19 -3.89 -6.26 3.40
CA LYS A 19 -4.39 -7.63 3.59
C LYS A 19 -5.11 -8.18 2.35
N THR A 20 -5.66 -7.30 1.51
CA THR A 20 -6.46 -7.65 0.35
C THR A 20 -5.88 -7.10 -0.96
N ALA A 21 -4.67 -6.52 -0.92
CA ALA A 21 -4.08 -5.80 -2.04
C ALA A 21 -4.03 -6.64 -3.32
N LEU A 22 -3.52 -7.88 -3.25
CA LEU A 22 -3.43 -8.76 -4.42
C LEU A 22 -4.80 -9.06 -5.02
N ALA A 23 -5.78 -9.42 -4.18
CA ALA A 23 -7.14 -9.71 -4.62
C ALA A 23 -7.85 -8.48 -5.19
N SER A 24 -7.57 -7.29 -4.64
CA SER A 24 -8.12 -6.03 -5.15
C SER A 24 -7.51 -5.64 -6.49
N ILE A 25 -6.19 -5.78 -6.65
CA ILE A 25 -5.48 -5.51 -7.90
C ILE A 25 -5.96 -6.47 -8.99
N GLU A 26 -6.12 -7.75 -8.68
CA GLU A 26 -6.66 -8.75 -9.61
C GLU A 26 -8.10 -8.39 -10.04
N ARG A 27 -8.99 -8.15 -9.07
CA ARG A 27 -10.39 -7.79 -9.37
C ARG A 27 -10.48 -6.54 -10.25
N ASN A 28 -9.60 -5.57 -10.02
CA ASN A 28 -9.53 -4.32 -10.76
C ASN A 28 -8.46 -4.33 -11.85
N GLY A 29 -8.02 -5.51 -12.32
CA GLY A 29 -6.94 -5.61 -13.32
C GLY A 29 -7.20 -4.81 -14.59
N HIS A 30 -8.48 -4.71 -14.99
CA HIS A 30 -8.93 -3.89 -16.12
C HIS A 30 -8.74 -2.38 -15.91
N MET A 31 -8.80 -1.88 -14.68
CA MET A 31 -8.50 -0.47 -14.36
C MET A 31 -7.00 -0.22 -14.21
N ASN A 32 -6.26 -1.26 -13.83
CA ASN A 32 -4.81 -1.20 -13.58
C ASN A 32 -3.98 -1.53 -14.83
N ASP A 33 -4.63 -1.78 -15.97
CA ASP A 33 -3.99 -2.18 -17.23
C ASP A 33 -3.05 -3.41 -17.08
N LEU A 34 -3.53 -4.42 -16.35
CA LEU A 34 -2.76 -5.65 -16.09
C LEU A 34 -3.23 -6.80 -16.97
N SER A 35 -2.26 -7.52 -17.55
CA SER A 35 -2.53 -8.77 -18.25
C SER A 35 -2.71 -9.94 -17.28
N THR A 36 -3.25 -11.05 -17.77
CA THR A 36 -3.31 -12.30 -16.99
C THR A 36 -1.93 -12.80 -16.58
N MET A 37 -0.89 -12.53 -17.39
CA MET A 37 0.48 -12.93 -17.06
C MET A 37 1.02 -12.12 -15.87
N ASP A 38 0.74 -10.82 -15.82
CA ASP A 38 1.19 -9.96 -14.71
C ASP A 38 0.59 -10.44 -13.37
N ILE A 39 -0.72 -10.73 -13.35
CA ILE A 39 -1.40 -11.27 -12.18
C ILE A 39 -0.82 -12.63 -11.77
N ARG A 40 -0.50 -13.49 -12.76
CA ARG A 40 0.12 -14.79 -12.48
C ARG A 40 1.48 -14.63 -11.79
N VAL A 41 2.34 -13.76 -12.30
CA VAL A 41 3.66 -13.48 -11.68
C VAL A 41 3.51 -13.00 -10.24
N MET A 42 2.53 -12.12 -9.96
CA MET A 42 2.26 -11.66 -8.59
C MET A 42 1.80 -12.78 -7.64
N LYS A 43 1.08 -13.78 -8.17
CA LYS A 43 0.59 -14.93 -7.38
C LYS A 43 1.66 -15.98 -7.11
N GLU A 44 2.64 -16.14 -8.01
CA GLU A 44 3.73 -17.11 -7.86
C GLU A 44 4.73 -16.70 -6.75
N ASP A 45 4.95 -15.39 -6.53
CA ASP A 45 5.80 -14.87 -5.44
C ASP A 45 5.04 -13.84 -4.59
N GLN A 46 4.08 -14.32 -3.80
CA GLN A 46 3.23 -13.46 -2.95
C GLN A 46 4.02 -12.71 -1.88
N GLU A 47 5.10 -13.31 -1.37
CA GLU A 47 5.92 -12.65 -0.35
C GLU A 47 6.61 -11.42 -0.95
N ARG A 48 7.22 -11.56 -2.14
CA ARG A 48 7.82 -10.43 -2.84
C ARG A 48 6.79 -9.39 -3.23
N PHE A 49 5.63 -9.81 -3.73
CA PHE A 49 4.51 -8.90 -3.99
C PHE A 49 4.16 -8.09 -2.73
N GLN A 50 3.99 -8.74 -1.57
CA GLN A 50 3.65 -8.03 -0.33
C GLN A 50 4.74 -7.05 0.11
N ARG A 51 6.02 -7.39 -0.06
CA ARG A 51 7.12 -6.44 0.21
C ARG A 51 7.03 -5.20 -0.67
N PHE A 52 6.70 -5.35 -1.95
CA PHE A 52 6.51 -4.21 -2.85
C PHE A 52 5.25 -3.41 -2.52
N ALA A 53 4.13 -4.09 -2.24
CA ALA A 53 2.89 -3.43 -1.82
C ALA A 53 3.11 -2.60 -0.54
N ASP A 54 3.82 -3.14 0.45
CA ASP A 54 4.18 -2.44 1.68
C ASP A 54 5.01 -1.20 1.40
N ALA A 55 6.04 -1.31 0.55
CA ALA A 55 6.89 -0.20 0.18
C ALA A 55 6.11 0.91 -0.52
N ILE A 56 5.27 0.56 -1.50
CA ILE A 56 4.45 1.51 -2.26
C ILE A 56 3.44 2.23 -1.35
N LEU A 57 2.76 1.49 -0.48
CA LEU A 57 1.77 2.08 0.43
C LEU A 57 2.44 3.07 1.40
N VAL A 58 3.57 2.69 2.00
CA VAL A 58 4.29 3.57 2.91
C VAL A 58 4.83 4.81 2.20
N ASP A 59 5.45 4.62 1.04
CA ASP A 59 6.00 5.71 0.24
C ASP A 59 4.91 6.70 -0.17
N PHE A 60 3.76 6.20 -0.64
CA PHE A 60 2.63 7.05 -1.01
C PHE A 60 2.09 7.89 0.16
N VAL A 61 1.93 7.29 1.34
CA VAL A 61 1.46 8.04 2.53
C VAL A 61 2.49 9.08 2.95
N ASN A 62 3.78 8.75 2.94
CA ASN A 62 4.86 9.69 3.26
C ASN A 62 4.96 10.80 2.20
N TYR A 63 4.77 10.50 0.92
CA TYR A 63 4.71 11.47 -0.17
C TYR A 63 3.60 12.50 0.06
N ILE A 64 2.39 12.03 0.42
CA ILE A 64 1.29 12.92 0.82
C ILE A 64 1.68 13.76 2.04
N GLY A 65 2.26 13.14 3.08
CA GLY A 65 2.73 13.84 4.28
C GLY A 65 3.68 14.98 3.95
N ASN A 66 4.70 14.69 3.14
CA ASN A 66 5.69 15.67 2.70
C ASN A 66 5.02 16.82 1.93
N GLY A 67 4.08 16.51 1.04
CA GLY A 67 3.27 17.52 0.34
C GLY A 67 2.41 18.39 1.26
N GLN A 68 2.09 17.91 2.47
CA GLN A 68 1.42 18.68 3.53
C GLN A 68 2.39 19.43 4.45
N GLY A 69 3.70 19.37 4.21
CA GLY A 69 4.73 19.96 5.06
C GLY A 69 4.95 19.20 6.37
N LEU A 70 4.68 17.89 6.38
CA LEU A 70 4.89 17.00 7.51
C LEU A 70 5.82 15.85 7.13
N ASP A 71 6.85 15.61 7.92
CA ASP A 71 7.55 14.33 7.88
C ASP A 71 6.74 13.32 8.70
N TYR A 72 5.99 12.46 8.02
CA TYR A 72 5.12 11.50 8.70
C TYR A 72 5.87 10.29 9.27
N GLY A 73 7.02 9.93 8.68
CA GLY A 73 7.86 8.83 9.16
C GLY A 73 7.15 7.48 9.24
N LEU A 74 6.27 7.15 8.29
CA LEU A 74 5.67 5.81 8.23
C LEU A 74 6.70 4.79 7.73
N TYR A 75 6.74 3.60 8.33
CA TYR A 75 7.63 2.50 7.96
C TYR A 75 6.81 1.25 7.65
N THR A 76 7.35 0.32 6.86
CA THR A 76 6.65 -0.93 6.48
C THR A 76 6.28 -1.80 7.68
N LYS A 77 7.11 -1.83 8.73
CA LYS A 77 6.79 -2.46 10.02
C LYS A 77 5.55 -1.90 10.71
N HIS A 78 5.14 -0.66 10.39
CA HIS A 78 3.90 -0.11 10.92
C HIS A 78 2.68 -0.73 10.24
N LEU A 79 2.80 -1.22 8.99
CA LEU A 79 1.71 -1.89 8.29
C LEU A 79 1.53 -3.36 8.71
N ASP A 80 2.59 -3.99 9.22
CA ASP A 80 2.58 -5.39 9.65
C ASP A 80 3.00 -5.53 11.13
N PRO A 81 2.07 -5.81 12.06
CA PRO A 81 2.40 -5.94 13.48
C PRO A 81 3.28 -7.16 13.81
N LYS A 82 3.57 -8.03 12.84
CA LYS A 82 4.43 -9.21 13.01
C LYS A 82 5.90 -8.96 12.62
N LYS A 83 6.27 -7.75 12.19
CA LYS A 83 7.63 -7.36 11.80
C LYS A 83 8.22 -6.30 12.72
#